data_AF-A0A562TUP5-F1
#
_entry.id   AF-A0A562TUP5-F1
#
_cell.length_a   1.000
_cell.length_b   1.000
_cell.length_c   1.000
_cell.angle_alpha   90.00
_cell.angle_beta   90.00
_cell.angle_gamma   90.00
#
_symmetry.space_group_name_H-M   'P 1'
#
loop_
_entity.id
_entity.type
_entity.pdbx_description
1 polymer ?
#
loop_
_entity_poly.entity_id
_entity_poly.type
_entity_poly.pdbx_seq_one_letter_code
_entity_poly.pdbx_strand_id
1 'polypeptide(L)'
;MLFNSINFFIFLPIVFLLYWFVANKNLKIQNSLLLASSYFFYACWNWHFLFLLVFSTGLDYYTGLKVSAAENKNVKKFWFWLSIIVNLGFLGVFKYYNFFATSFAETLAQIGFKVNPYTLKVILPVGISFYTFHGLSYVIDIYKKRIQPEKNFITYSLFVSFFPLLVAGPIERATHLLPQIKKNRVFNYDQAIDGLRQILWGL
;
A
#
# COMPACT_ATOMS: atom_id res chain seq x y z
N MET A 1 -6.70 6.75 10.61
CA MET A 1 -6.29 7.03 12.01
C MET A 1 -4.81 7.41 12.02
N LEU A 2 -4.35 8.21 12.98
CA LEU A 2 -2.92 8.55 13.13
C LEU A 2 -2.27 7.66 14.20
N PHE A 3 -0.98 7.34 14.05
CA PHE A 3 -0.25 6.46 14.99
C PHE A 3 -0.12 7.06 16.39
N ASN A 4 0.05 8.37 16.49
CA ASN A 4 0.17 9.10 17.75
C ASN A 4 -1.18 9.52 18.36
N SER A 5 -2.27 8.81 18.04
CA SER A 5 -3.62 9.15 18.53
C SER A 5 -4.13 8.14 19.56
N ILE A 6 -4.98 8.61 20.48
CA ILE A 6 -5.67 7.75 21.47
C ILE A 6 -6.44 6.62 20.78
N ASN A 7 -7.06 6.92 19.63
CA ASN A 7 -7.75 5.91 18.84
C ASN A 7 -6.81 4.74 18.44
N PHE A 8 -5.56 5.04 18.07
CA PHE A 8 -4.59 3.99 17.71
C PHE A 8 -4.13 3.21 18.94
N PHE A 9 -3.93 3.89 20.07
CA PHE A 9 -3.59 3.27 21.34
C PHE A 9 -4.66 2.26 21.81
N ILE A 10 -5.94 2.49 21.51
CA ILE A 10 -7.03 1.54 21.79
C ILE A 10 -7.12 0.45 20.71
N PHE A 11 -7.01 0.84 19.44
CA PHE A 11 -7.12 -0.07 18.29
C PHE A 11 -6.07 -1.19 18.32
N LEU A 12 -4.80 -0.86 18.60
CA LEU A 12 -3.71 -1.82 18.50
C LEU A 12 -3.84 -3.00 19.50
N PRO A 13 -4.10 -2.78 20.81
CA PRO A 13 -4.39 -3.86 21.74
C PRO A 13 -5.60 -4.72 21.34
N ILE A 14 -6.68 -4.11 20.84
CA ILE A 14 -7.87 -4.86 20.38
C ILE A 14 -7.48 -5.79 19.23
N VAL A 15 -6.81 -5.27 18.20
CA VAL A 15 -6.36 -6.07 17.06
C VAL A 15 -5.41 -7.18 17.52
N PHE A 16 -4.47 -6.87 18.43
CA PHE A 16 -3.51 -7.84 18.96
C PHE A 16 -4.20 -8.99 19.73
N LEU A 17 -5.16 -8.67 20.59
CA LEU A 17 -5.93 -9.67 21.33
C LEU A 17 -6.77 -10.53 20.39
N LEU A 18 -7.50 -9.93 19.46
CA LEU A 18 -8.26 -10.68 18.45
C LEU A 18 -7.35 -11.59 17.62
N TYR A 19 -6.17 -11.10 17.26
CA TYR A 19 -5.20 -11.83 16.45
C TYR A 19 -4.71 -13.10 17.14
N TRP A 20 -4.33 -13.02 18.42
CA TRP A 20 -3.76 -14.15 19.15
C TRP A 20 -4.77 -15.05 19.87
N PHE A 21 -5.92 -14.52 20.29
CA PHE A 21 -6.93 -15.31 21.00
C PHE A 21 -8.04 -15.85 20.10
N VAL A 22 -8.42 -15.13 19.04
CA VAL A 22 -9.53 -15.52 18.14
C VAL A 22 -9.00 -16.14 16.85
N ALA A 23 -8.07 -15.45 16.17
CA ALA A 23 -7.64 -15.83 14.82
C ALA A 23 -6.52 -16.90 14.79
N ASN A 24 -5.90 -17.23 15.92
CA ASN A 24 -4.70 -18.08 16.01
C ASN A 24 -4.83 -19.49 15.42
N LYS A 25 -6.06 -20.00 15.27
CA LYS A 25 -6.29 -21.34 14.72
C LYS A 25 -6.04 -21.45 13.21
N ASN A 26 -6.11 -20.35 12.45
CA ASN A 26 -6.05 -20.41 10.99
C ASN A 26 -5.41 -19.15 10.38
N LEU A 27 -4.37 -19.36 9.58
CA LEU A 27 -3.66 -18.30 8.85
C LEU A 27 -4.58 -17.45 7.97
N LYS A 28 -5.62 -18.05 7.35
CA LYS A 28 -6.58 -17.31 6.53
C LYS A 28 -7.38 -16.32 7.37
N ILE A 29 -7.78 -16.71 8.58
CA ILE A 29 -8.52 -15.85 9.51
C ILE A 29 -7.59 -14.75 10.03
N GLN A 30 -6.33 -15.08 10.36
CA GLN A 30 -5.31 -14.08 10.72
C GLN A 30 -5.14 -13.04 9.63
N ASN A 31 -4.95 -13.46 8.37
CA ASN A 31 -4.76 -12.54 7.27
C ASN A 31 -6.02 -11.70 6.99
N SER A 32 -7.20 -12.29 7.10
CA SER A 32 -8.47 -11.57 6.91
C SER A 32 -8.69 -10.54 8.02
N LEU A 33 -8.38 -10.89 9.28
CA LEU A 33 -8.45 -9.97 10.42
C LEU A 33 -7.49 -8.79 10.23
N LEU A 34 -6.23 -9.06 9.86
CA LEU A 34 -5.25 -8.01 9.62
C LEU A 34 -5.62 -7.13 8.43
N LEU A 35 -6.20 -7.70 7.37
CA LEU A 35 -6.68 -6.95 6.21
C LEU A 35 -7.85 -6.04 6.61
N ALA A 36 -8.86 -6.58 7.30
CA ALA A 36 -10.01 -5.82 7.78
C ALA A 36 -9.57 -4.69 8.72
N SER A 37 -8.66 -4.99 9.65
CA SER A 37 -8.07 -4.01 10.56
C SER A 37 -7.31 -2.92 9.79
N SER A 38 -6.61 -3.29 8.72
CA SER A 38 -5.85 -2.34 7.90
C SER A 38 -6.75 -1.41 7.09
N TYR A 39 -7.80 -1.94 6.49
CA TYR A 39 -8.79 -1.14 5.80
C TYR A 39 -9.58 -0.25 6.75
N PHE A 40 -9.93 -0.75 7.95
CA PHE A 40 -10.55 0.07 8.99
C PHE A 40 -9.63 1.23 9.41
N PHE A 41 -8.36 0.94 9.72
CA PHE A 41 -7.36 1.95 10.06
C PHE A 41 -7.29 3.07 9.01
N TYR A 42 -7.28 2.69 7.73
CA TYR A 42 -7.22 3.60 6.61
C TYR A 42 -8.53 4.36 6.39
N ALA A 43 -9.69 3.69 6.49
CA ALA A 43 -11.01 4.30 6.36
C ALA A 43 -11.25 5.36 7.45
N CYS A 44 -10.78 5.13 8.67
CA CYS A 44 -10.80 6.12 9.75
C CYS A 44 -9.94 7.36 9.46
N TRP A 45 -9.00 7.30 8.51
CA TRP A 45 -8.32 8.50 8.02
C TRP A 45 -9.20 9.21 6.97
N ASN A 46 -9.55 8.52 5.90
CA ASN A 46 -10.53 8.99 4.93
C ASN A 46 -11.04 7.84 4.06
N TRP A 47 -12.31 7.50 4.21
CA TRP A 47 -12.97 6.43 3.47
C TRP A 47 -13.03 6.65 1.95
N HIS A 48 -13.05 7.88 1.44
CA HIS A 48 -13.07 8.14 -0.02
C HIS A 48 -11.80 7.61 -0.70
N PHE A 49 -10.65 7.73 -0.03
CA PHE A 49 -9.39 7.25 -0.58
C PHE A 49 -9.19 5.74 -0.39
N LEU A 50 -10.04 5.07 0.40
CA LEU A 50 -10.01 3.61 0.50
C LEU A 50 -10.32 2.99 -0.87
N PHE A 51 -11.23 3.58 -1.63
CA PHE A 51 -11.53 3.16 -3.00
C PHE A 51 -10.28 3.21 -3.89
N LEU A 52 -9.45 4.24 -3.75
CA LEU A 52 -8.19 4.36 -4.50
C LEU A 52 -7.19 3.26 -4.09
N LEU A 53 -7.05 2.98 -2.80
CA LEU A 53 -6.20 1.91 -2.29
C LEU A 53 -6.65 0.53 -2.80
N VAL A 54 -7.95 0.23 -2.69
CA VAL A 54 -8.53 -1.05 -3.15
C VAL A 54 -8.42 -1.18 -4.67
N PHE A 55 -8.65 -0.09 -5.41
CA PHE A 55 -8.48 -0.08 -6.86
C PHE A 55 -7.03 -0.33 -7.28
N SER A 56 -6.06 0.39 -6.69
CA SER A 56 -4.64 0.20 -6.96
C SER A 56 -4.20 -1.23 -6.63
N THR A 57 -4.65 -1.76 -5.49
CA THR A 57 -4.42 -3.16 -5.10
C THR A 57 -5.01 -4.13 -6.12
N GLY A 58 -6.27 -3.95 -6.53
CA GLY A 58 -6.92 -4.81 -7.51
C GLY A 58 -6.23 -4.79 -8.88
N LEU A 59 -5.82 -3.61 -9.32
CA LEU A 59 -5.10 -3.41 -10.57
C LEU A 59 -3.77 -4.16 -10.58
N ASP A 60 -2.96 -4.03 -9.53
CA ASP A 60 -1.64 -4.65 -9.46
C ASP A 60 -1.70 -6.16 -9.22
N TYR A 61 -2.70 -6.62 -8.47
CA TYR A 61 -3.03 -8.03 -8.37
C TYR A 61 -3.34 -8.64 -9.74
N TYR A 62 -4.26 -8.01 -10.48
CA TYR A 62 -4.72 -8.53 -11.76
C TYR A 62 -3.64 -8.44 -12.84
N THR A 63 -2.96 -7.30 -12.95
CA THR A 63 -1.86 -7.12 -13.90
C THR A 63 -0.71 -8.08 -13.58
N GLY A 64 -0.36 -8.31 -12.31
CA GLY A 64 0.64 -9.30 -11.91
C GLY A 64 0.29 -10.72 -12.38
N LEU A 65 -0.96 -11.15 -12.21
CA LEU A 65 -1.43 -12.44 -12.72
C LEU A 65 -1.36 -12.52 -14.25
N LYS A 66 -1.80 -11.46 -14.96
CA LYS A 66 -1.76 -11.41 -16.43
C LYS A 66 -0.35 -11.37 -17.00
N VAL A 67 0.58 -10.65 -16.35
CA VAL A 67 2.00 -10.63 -16.72
C VAL A 67 2.62 -12.02 -16.61
N SER A 68 2.25 -12.79 -15.58
CA SER A 68 2.75 -14.15 -15.40
C SER A 68 2.11 -15.17 -16.35
N ALA A 69 0.83 -15.01 -16.67
CA ALA A 69 0.08 -15.93 -17.54
C ALA A 69 0.32 -15.68 -19.04
N ALA A 70 0.84 -14.51 -19.42
CA ALA A 70 1.06 -14.16 -20.81
C ALA A 70 2.21 -14.97 -21.44
N GLU A 71 1.88 -15.80 -22.43
CA GLU A 71 2.85 -16.51 -23.26
C GLU A 71 3.50 -15.57 -24.30
N ASN A 72 2.72 -14.63 -24.84
CA ASN A 72 3.20 -13.65 -25.80
C ASN A 72 3.92 -12.48 -25.11
N LYS A 73 5.14 -12.17 -25.57
CA LYS A 73 5.97 -11.05 -25.08
C LYS A 73 5.25 -9.70 -25.16
N ASN A 74 4.44 -9.45 -26.20
CA ASN A 74 3.74 -8.19 -26.38
C ASN A 74 2.62 -8.01 -25.35
N VAL A 75 1.83 -9.07 -25.10
CA VAL A 75 0.78 -9.05 -24.07
C VAL A 75 1.40 -8.85 -22.68
N LYS A 76 2.53 -9.53 -22.41
CA LYS A 76 3.27 -9.35 -21.16
C LYS A 76 3.73 -7.90 -20.97
N LYS A 77 4.30 -7.28 -22.01
CA LYS A 77 4.73 -5.87 -21.98
C LYS A 77 3.55 -4.91 -21.79
N PHE A 78 2.41 -5.17 -22.43
CA PHE A 78 1.21 -4.35 -22.29
C PHE A 78 0.75 -4.29 -20.83
N TRP A 79 0.53 -5.44 -20.17
CA TRP A 79 0.07 -5.47 -18.77
C TRP A 79 1.09 -4.87 -17.80
N PHE A 80 2.38 -5.08 -18.06
CA PHE A 80 3.47 -4.48 -17.29
C PHE A 80 3.44 -2.95 -17.37
N TRP A 81 3.40 -2.39 -18.58
CA TRP A 81 3.36 -0.93 -18.76
C TRP A 81 2.04 -0.32 -18.30
N LEU A 82 0.92 -1.04 -18.43
CA LEU A 82 -0.37 -0.59 -17.91
C LEU A 82 -0.31 -0.36 -16.39
N SER A 83 0.20 -1.33 -15.62
CA SER A 83 0.37 -1.17 -14.17
C SER A 83 1.29 -0.01 -13.84
N ILE A 84 2.43 0.12 -14.53
CA ILE A 84 3.38 1.22 -14.29
C ILE A 84 2.75 2.58 -14.55
N ILE A 85 2.11 2.75 -15.71
CA ILE A 85 1.52 4.02 -16.14
C ILE A 85 0.41 4.44 -15.18
N VAL A 86 -0.46 3.52 -14.77
CA VAL A 86 -1.57 3.87 -13.88
C VAL A 86 -1.07 4.20 -12.46
N ASN A 87 -0.12 3.42 -11.93
CA ASN A 87 0.49 3.70 -10.61
C ASN A 87 1.22 5.03 -10.56
N LEU A 88 2.10 5.29 -11.55
CA LEU A 88 2.80 6.57 -11.66
C LEU A 88 1.85 7.70 -12.01
N GLY A 89 0.77 7.43 -12.75
CA GLY A 89 -0.30 8.36 -13.05
C GLY A 89 -1.00 8.84 -11.78
N PHE A 90 -1.41 7.94 -10.89
CA PHE A 90 -1.99 8.32 -9.61
C PHE A 90 -1.00 9.12 -8.76
N LEU A 91 0.25 8.69 -8.68
CA LEU A 91 1.27 9.43 -7.94
C LEU A 91 1.49 10.83 -8.53
N GLY A 92 1.56 10.95 -9.86
CA GLY A 92 1.70 12.21 -10.58
C GLY A 92 0.53 13.15 -10.32
N VAL A 93 -0.71 12.67 -10.48
CA VAL A 93 -1.93 13.48 -10.31
C VAL A 93 -2.09 13.94 -8.86
N PHE A 94 -2.00 13.04 -7.89
CA PHE A 94 -2.29 13.40 -6.49
C PHE A 94 -1.12 14.11 -5.80
N LYS A 95 0.12 13.74 -6.10
CA LYS A 95 1.30 14.27 -5.38
C LYS A 95 1.96 15.45 -6.07
N TYR A 96 2.06 15.43 -7.41
CA TYR A 96 2.91 16.36 -8.13
C TYR A 96 2.17 17.33 -9.06
N TYR A 97 0.89 17.09 -9.36
CA TYR A 97 0.13 17.92 -10.30
C TYR A 97 0.16 19.41 -9.94
N ASN A 98 -0.18 19.75 -8.69
CA ASN A 98 -0.20 21.14 -8.26
C ASN A 98 1.18 21.78 -8.36
N PHE A 99 2.23 21.07 -7.94
CA PHE A 99 3.61 21.54 -8.04
C PHE A 99 4.02 21.82 -9.49
N PHE A 100 3.72 20.92 -10.42
CA PHE A 100 4.01 21.13 -11.84
C PHE A 100 3.17 22.25 -12.45
N ALA A 101 1.87 22.32 -12.11
CA ALA A 101 0.97 23.36 -12.62
C ALA A 101 1.41 24.77 -12.18
N THR A 102 1.76 24.95 -10.91
CA THR A 102 2.24 26.25 -10.40
C THR A 102 3.60 26.59 -10.99
N SER A 103 4.56 25.66 -11.00
CA SER A 103 5.90 25.90 -11.54
C SER A 103 5.88 26.27 -13.04
N PHE A 104 4.99 25.61 -13.81
CA PHE A 104 4.82 25.90 -15.23
C PHE A 104 4.20 27.29 -15.46
N ALA A 105 3.18 27.66 -14.69
CA ALA A 105 2.59 28.99 -14.74
C ALA A 105 3.59 30.09 -14.34
N GLU A 106 4.39 29.87 -13.31
CA GLU A 106 5.45 30.79 -12.87
C GLU A 106 6.51 31.00 -13.97
N THR A 107 6.93 29.92 -14.64
CA THR A 107 7.91 29.99 -15.74
C THR A 107 7.33 30.75 -16.94
N LEU A 108 6.07 30.50 -17.30
CA LEU A 108 5.40 31.23 -18.38
C LEU A 108 5.22 32.72 -18.03
N ALA A 109 4.96 33.04 -16.77
CA ALA A 109 4.86 34.42 -16.30
C ALA A 109 6.19 35.17 -16.46
N GLN A 110 7.34 34.50 -16.27
CA GLN A 110 8.66 35.09 -16.53
C GLN A 110 8.90 35.41 -18.02
N ILE A 111 8.24 34.68 -18.93
CA ILE A 111 8.31 34.90 -20.38
C ILE A 111 7.19 35.87 -20.86
N GLY A 112 6.45 36.48 -19.92
CA GLY A 112 5.42 37.49 -20.20
C GLY A 112 4.01 36.95 -20.40
N PHE A 113 3.79 35.62 -20.32
CA PHE A 113 2.47 35.00 -20.41
C PHE A 113 1.87 34.77 -19.02
N LYS A 114 0.82 35.52 -18.67
CA LYS A 114 0.07 35.29 -17.42
C LYS A 114 -0.92 34.15 -17.60
N VAL A 115 -0.55 32.96 -17.14
CA VAL A 115 -1.44 31.80 -17.08
C VAL A 115 -1.90 31.59 -15.64
N ASN A 116 -3.20 31.38 -15.43
CA ASN A 116 -3.73 31.02 -14.12
C ASN A 116 -3.80 29.48 -14.03
N PRO A 117 -2.93 28.83 -13.23
CA PRO A 117 -2.91 27.38 -13.17
C PRO A 117 -4.16 26.86 -12.47
N TYR A 118 -4.86 25.92 -13.10
CA TYR A 118 -5.91 25.16 -12.42
C TYR A 118 -5.25 24.23 -11.40
N THR A 119 -5.48 24.47 -10.11
CA THR A 119 -4.95 23.63 -9.04
C THR A 119 -6.01 22.68 -8.52
N LEU A 120 -5.65 21.43 -8.30
CA LEU A 120 -6.48 20.44 -7.65
C LEU A 120 -6.50 20.73 -6.14
N LYS A 121 -7.63 21.18 -5.62
CA LYS A 121 -7.87 21.29 -4.16
C LYS A 121 -8.21 19.94 -3.53
N VAL A 122 -7.42 18.92 -3.86
CA VAL A 122 -7.63 17.54 -3.40
C VAL A 122 -6.66 17.23 -2.28
N ILE A 123 -7.17 16.66 -1.19
CA ILE A 123 -6.34 16.21 -0.06
C ILE A 123 -5.43 15.08 -0.54
N LEU A 124 -4.13 15.17 -0.26
CA LEU A 124 -3.19 14.11 -0.60
C LEU A 124 -3.56 12.81 0.15
N PRO A 125 -3.75 11.68 -0.56
CA PRO A 125 -4.02 10.41 0.10
C PRO A 125 -2.82 9.99 0.94
N VAL A 126 -3.04 9.78 2.25
CA VAL A 126 -1.99 9.27 3.13
C VAL A 126 -1.52 7.91 2.60
N GLY A 127 -0.21 7.69 2.58
CA GLY A 127 0.33 6.40 2.18
C GLY A 127 0.38 6.15 0.67
N ILE A 128 -0.03 7.09 -0.19
CA ILE A 128 -0.05 6.88 -1.65
C ILE A 128 1.28 6.42 -2.22
N SER A 129 2.38 6.99 -1.75
CA SER A 129 3.70 6.55 -2.21
C SER A 129 3.97 5.09 -1.81
N PHE A 130 3.61 4.66 -0.61
CA PHE A 130 3.92 3.31 -0.11
C PHE A 130 3.16 2.23 -0.88
N TYR A 131 1.83 2.32 -0.97
CA TYR A 131 1.07 1.28 -1.67
C TYR A 131 1.35 1.29 -3.19
N THR A 132 1.63 2.46 -3.78
CA THR A 132 2.08 2.54 -5.18
C THR A 132 3.43 1.85 -5.38
N PHE A 133 4.41 2.07 -4.50
CA PHE A 133 5.71 1.39 -4.64
C PHE A 133 5.65 -0.10 -4.31
N HIS A 134 4.78 -0.53 -3.38
CA HIS A 134 4.53 -1.96 -3.14
C HIS A 134 3.93 -2.64 -4.38
N GLY A 135 2.91 -2.03 -4.99
CA GLY A 135 2.30 -2.50 -6.23
C GLY A 135 3.28 -2.58 -7.39
N LEU A 136 4.04 -1.50 -7.62
CA LEU A 136 5.10 -1.47 -8.63
C LEU A 136 6.18 -2.52 -8.39
N SER A 137 6.69 -2.65 -7.15
CA SER A 137 7.70 -3.66 -6.81
C SER A 137 7.20 -5.07 -7.13
N TYR A 138 5.94 -5.36 -6.79
CA TYR A 138 5.32 -6.66 -7.07
C TYR A 138 5.27 -6.98 -8.57
N VAL A 139 4.71 -6.07 -9.38
CA VAL A 139 4.58 -6.28 -10.83
C VAL A 139 5.94 -6.34 -11.52
N ILE A 140 6.91 -5.51 -11.10
CA ILE A 140 8.28 -5.53 -11.62
C ILE A 140 8.98 -6.86 -11.30
N ASP A 141 8.87 -7.34 -10.06
CA ASP A 141 9.54 -8.59 -9.66
C ASP A 141 8.91 -9.80 -10.35
N ILE A 142 7.59 -9.82 -10.61
CA ILE A 142 6.94 -10.84 -11.44
C ILE A 142 7.41 -10.74 -12.89
N TYR A 143 7.44 -9.53 -13.46
CA TYR A 143 7.89 -9.33 -14.84
C TYR A 143 9.32 -9.85 -15.04
N LYS A 144 10.20 -9.58 -14.06
CA LYS A 144 11.60 -10.05 -13.99
C LYS A 144 11.75 -11.51 -13.53
N LYS A 145 10.65 -12.26 -13.33
CA LYS A 145 10.62 -13.66 -12.89
C LYS A 145 11.35 -13.91 -11.55
N ARG A 146 11.40 -12.92 -10.67
CA ARG A 146 12.00 -13.05 -9.32
C ARG A 146 11.05 -13.70 -8.33
N ILE A 147 9.74 -13.51 -8.53
CA ILE A 147 8.67 -14.13 -7.74
C ILE A 147 7.56 -14.63 -8.65
N GLN A 148 6.80 -15.60 -8.17
CA GLN A 148 5.52 -16.00 -8.76
C GLN A 148 4.40 -15.08 -8.25
N PRO A 149 3.38 -14.79 -9.05
CA PRO A 149 2.25 -13.97 -8.60
C PRO A 149 1.48 -14.68 -7.48
N GLU A 150 1.00 -13.89 -6.53
CA GLU A 150 0.05 -14.34 -5.52
C GLU A 150 -1.31 -14.63 -6.15
N LYS A 151 -1.90 -15.78 -5.80
CA LYS A 151 -3.24 -16.21 -6.29
C LYS A 151 -4.35 -15.97 -5.27
N ASN A 152 -4.00 -15.66 -4.03
CA ASN A 152 -4.93 -15.30 -2.97
C ASN A 152 -5.02 -13.78 -2.83
N PHE A 153 -6.14 -13.22 -3.26
CA PHE A 153 -6.40 -11.78 -3.21
C PHE A 153 -6.29 -11.20 -1.79
N ILE A 154 -6.70 -11.92 -0.75
CA ILE A 154 -6.60 -11.45 0.65
C ILE A 154 -5.14 -11.30 1.06
N THR A 155 -4.32 -12.31 0.76
CA THR A 155 -2.88 -12.28 1.08
C THR A 155 -2.17 -11.15 0.37
N TYR A 156 -2.48 -10.94 -0.92
CA TYR A 156 -1.92 -9.83 -1.69
C TYR A 156 -2.40 -8.47 -1.17
N SER A 157 -3.70 -8.34 -0.89
CA SER A 157 -4.27 -7.10 -0.37
C SER A 157 -3.69 -6.73 0.98
N LEU A 158 -3.46 -7.73 1.85
CA LEU A 158 -2.79 -7.52 3.12
C LEU A 158 -1.35 -7.02 2.93
N PHE A 159 -0.59 -7.58 1.98
CA PHE A 159 0.76 -7.10 1.67
C PHE A 159 0.78 -5.60 1.33
N VAL A 160 -0.15 -5.14 0.48
CA VAL A 160 -0.20 -3.73 0.05
C VAL A 160 -0.74 -2.81 1.14
N SER A 161 -1.74 -3.26 1.89
CA SER A 161 -2.49 -2.40 2.81
C SER A 161 -2.07 -2.50 4.26
N PHE A 162 -1.07 -3.32 4.61
CA PHE A 162 -0.72 -3.60 6.00
C PHE A 162 -0.48 -2.30 6.80
N PHE A 163 -1.40 -2.00 7.74
CA PHE A 163 -1.44 -0.68 8.37
C PHE A 163 -0.12 -0.21 8.99
N PRO A 164 0.73 -1.06 9.62
CA PRO A 164 2.00 -0.60 10.19
C PRO A 164 2.97 -0.05 9.13
N LEU A 165 2.88 -0.53 7.89
CA LEU A 165 3.77 -0.12 6.79
C LEU A 165 3.14 0.92 5.87
N LEU A 166 1.82 1.08 5.90
CA LEU A 166 1.07 1.87 4.93
C LEU A 166 1.38 3.37 4.96
N VAL A 167 1.76 3.92 6.11
CA VAL A 167 1.92 5.38 6.30
C VAL A 167 3.37 5.80 6.51
N ALA A 168 4.16 5.00 7.23
CA ALA A 168 5.49 5.40 7.69
C ALA A 168 6.48 4.23 7.82
N GLY A 169 6.23 3.10 7.18
CA GLY A 169 7.16 1.97 7.20
C GLY A 169 8.26 2.11 6.14
N PRO A 170 9.34 1.30 6.20
CA PRO A 170 10.21 1.14 5.05
C PRO A 170 9.42 0.64 3.83
N ILE A 171 9.84 1.03 2.63
CA ILE A 171 9.26 0.51 1.38
C ILE A 171 9.66 -0.97 1.25
N GLU A 172 8.81 -1.84 1.78
CA GLU A 172 9.01 -3.29 1.72
C GLU A 172 8.83 -3.85 0.31
N ARG A 173 9.60 -4.90 0.01
CA ARG A 173 9.50 -5.61 -1.26
C ARG A 173 8.62 -6.84 -1.13
N ALA A 174 7.90 -7.15 -2.20
CA ALA A 174 7.08 -8.35 -2.29
C ALA A 174 7.87 -9.64 -2.02
N THR A 175 9.14 -9.70 -2.44
CA THR A 175 10.05 -10.82 -2.21
C THR A 175 10.30 -11.11 -0.72
N HIS A 176 10.19 -10.10 0.15
CA HIS A 176 10.52 -10.20 1.57
C HIS A 176 9.28 -10.35 2.45
N LEU A 177 8.25 -9.52 2.23
CA LEU A 177 7.06 -9.49 3.08
C LEU A 177 6.02 -10.58 2.73
N LEU A 178 5.79 -10.89 1.45
CA LEU A 178 4.79 -11.91 1.08
C LEU A 178 5.10 -13.30 1.67
N PRO A 179 6.34 -13.81 1.66
CA PRO A 179 6.64 -15.10 2.30
C PRO A 179 6.32 -15.11 3.79
N GLN A 180 6.55 -14.01 4.50
CA GLN A 180 6.20 -13.87 5.92
C GLN A 180 4.69 -13.87 6.13
N ILE A 181 3.94 -13.26 5.20
CA ILE A 181 2.48 -13.27 5.25
C ILE A 181 1.92 -14.70 5.02
N LYS A 182 2.62 -15.54 4.27
CA LYS A 182 2.19 -16.92 3.97
C LYS A 182 2.60 -17.94 5.01
N LYS A 183 3.55 -17.61 5.88
CA LYS A 183 4.04 -18.53 6.91
C LYS A 183 3.09 -18.53 8.11
N ASN A 184 2.87 -19.69 8.71
CA ASN A 184 2.18 -19.79 9.99
C ASN A 184 2.98 -19.04 11.05
N ARG A 185 2.28 -18.24 11.86
CA ARG A 185 2.90 -17.40 12.89
C ARG A 185 2.54 -17.97 14.26
N VAL A 186 3.56 -18.08 15.10
CA VAL A 186 3.44 -18.59 16.48
C VAL A 186 3.71 -17.42 17.41
N PHE A 187 2.99 -17.36 18.52
CA PHE A 187 3.21 -16.34 19.53
C PHE A 187 4.61 -16.49 20.13
N ASN A 188 5.36 -15.40 20.19
CA ASN A 188 6.65 -15.34 20.84
C ASN A 188 6.63 -14.17 21.84
N TYR A 189 6.83 -14.49 23.11
CA TYR A 189 6.73 -13.53 24.20
C TYR A 189 7.87 -12.49 24.15
N ASP A 190 9.09 -12.90 23.82
CA ASP A 190 10.24 -12.00 23.71
C ASP A 190 10.03 -10.96 22.60
N GLN A 191 9.47 -11.38 21.45
CA GLN A 191 9.10 -10.46 20.36
C GLN A 191 7.99 -9.49 20.77
N ALA A 192 7.03 -9.93 21.57
CA ALA A 192 5.97 -9.07 22.07
C ALA A 192 6.52 -8.01 23.04
N ILE A 193 7.42 -8.38 23.95
CA ILE A 193 8.11 -7.44 24.84
C ILE A 193 8.93 -6.44 24.03
N ASP A 194 9.72 -6.92 23.07
CA ASP A 194 10.57 -6.04 22.26
C ASP A 194 9.73 -5.03 21.47
N GLY A 195 8.62 -5.47 20.88
CA GLY A 195 7.66 -4.59 20.21
C GLY A 195 7.09 -3.51 21.14
N LEU A 196 6.72 -3.87 22.38
CA LEU A 196 6.26 -2.89 23.37
C LEU A 196 7.36 -1.89 23.77
N ARG A 197 8.61 -2.34 23.91
CA ARG A 197 9.75 -1.47 24.16
C ARG A 197 9.96 -0.47 23.02
N GLN A 198 9.90 -0.93 21.77
CA GLN A 198 10.01 -0.06 20.59
C GLN A 198 8.89 0.98 20.53
N ILE A 199 7.65 0.60 20.86
CA ILE A 199 6.52 1.54 20.96
C ILE A 199 6.80 2.59 22.03
N LEU A 200 7.25 2.19 23.22
CA LEU A 200 7.57 3.13 24.31
C LEU A 200 8.72 4.06 23.97
N TRP A 201 9.74 3.59 23.24
CA TRP A 201 10.86 4.41 22.79
C TRP A 201 10.48 5.42 21.70
N GLY A 202 9.47 5.12 20.88
CA GLY A 202 9.01 6.01 19.80
C GLY A 202 7.97 7.05 20.22
N LEU A 203 7.43 6.96 21.44
CA LEU A 203 6.52 7.94 22.06
C LEU A 203 7.30 9.09 22.69
#